data_AF-A0A942M3R9-F1
#
_entry.id   AF-A0A942M3R9-F1
#
_cell.length_a   1.000
_cell.length_b   1.000
_cell.length_c   1.000
_cell.angle_alpha   90.00
_cell.angle_beta   90.00
_cell.angle_gamma   90.00
#
_symmetry.space_group_name_H-M   'P 1'
#
loop_
_entity.id
_entity.type
_entity.pdbx_description
1 polymer ?
#
loop_
_entity_poly.entity_id
_entity_poly.type
_entity_poly.pdbx_seq_one_letter_code
_entity_poly.pdbx_strand_id
1 'polypeptide(L)'
;MFIANYSFTEAQGCPNIFPLGGHVGIGGVENPAERLVVDGTICAKEVRVSLSGAPCWPDYVFEDDYKLKSLSELEDFIKTNKHLPGIPNAQEVANNGVELGDMQARLLKKIEELTLYIIELKNENEEIKKIIRKE
;
A
#
# COMPACT_ATOMS: atom_id res chain seq x y z
N MET A 1 38.29 25.30 7.08
CA MET A 1 36.98 24.60 7.00
C MET A 1 37.24 23.29 6.27
N PHE A 2 37.48 22.21 7.00
CA PHE A 2 37.84 20.92 6.40
C PHE A 2 36.58 20.24 5.88
N ILE A 3 36.47 20.15 4.55
CA ILE A 3 35.49 19.30 3.89
C ILE A 3 36.08 17.89 3.93
N ALA A 4 35.51 17.02 4.75
CA ALA A 4 35.90 15.61 4.77
C ALA A 4 35.33 14.93 3.52
N ASN A 5 36.12 14.91 2.44
CA ASN A 5 35.89 14.02 1.31
C ASN A 5 36.16 12.58 1.75
N TYR A 6 35.12 11.89 2.21
CA TYR A 6 35.20 10.44 2.35
C TYR A 6 35.19 9.81 0.96
N SER A 7 36.38 9.56 0.44
CA SER A 7 36.59 8.65 -0.69
C SER A 7 36.37 7.24 -0.15
N PHE A 8 35.27 6.59 -0.53
CA PHE A 8 35.05 5.18 -0.20
C PHE A 8 35.91 4.35 -1.16
N THR A 9 37.18 4.18 -0.81
CA THR A 9 38.07 3.23 -1.49
C THR A 9 37.56 1.82 -1.25
N GLU A 10 37.56 1.00 -2.31
CA GLU A 10 37.18 -0.42 -2.34
C GLU A 10 37.36 -1.10 -0.99
N ALA A 11 36.24 -1.31 -0.29
CA ALA A 11 36.24 -2.00 0.99
C ALA A 11 36.39 -3.51 0.73
N GLN A 12 37.63 -3.94 0.46
CA GLN A 12 38.09 -5.28 0.83
C GLN A 12 37.91 -5.42 2.36
N GLY A 13 36.71 -5.76 2.81
CA GLY A 13 36.43 -5.90 4.24
C GLY A 13 34.98 -5.71 4.69
N CYS A 14 34.07 -5.24 3.84
CA CYS A 14 32.63 -5.23 4.16
C CYS A 14 31.92 -6.27 3.29
N PRO A 15 31.82 -7.54 3.73
CA PRO A 15 31.28 -8.62 2.89
C PRO A 15 29.80 -8.41 2.47
N ASN A 16 29.09 -7.45 3.08
CA ASN A 16 27.64 -7.32 2.94
C ASN A 16 27.13 -5.90 2.62
N ILE A 17 27.98 -4.90 2.34
CA ILE A 17 27.54 -3.53 2.01
C ILE A 17 28.35 -2.99 0.81
N PHE A 18 27.67 -2.69 -0.30
CA PHE A 18 28.29 -2.23 -1.55
C PHE A 18 27.82 -0.81 -1.91
N PRO A 19 28.61 0.24 -1.63
CA PRO A 19 28.31 1.59 -2.09
C PRO A 19 28.79 1.80 -3.53
N LEU A 20 27.85 1.96 -4.46
CA LEU A 20 28.13 2.27 -5.88
C LEU A 20 27.42 3.56 -6.28
N GLY A 21 28.18 4.65 -6.43
CA GLY A 21 27.66 5.91 -6.98
C GLY A 21 26.44 6.49 -6.24
N GLY A 22 26.28 6.22 -4.94
CA GLY A 22 25.15 6.67 -4.13
C GLY A 22 23.98 5.69 -4.00
N HIS A 23 24.16 4.43 -4.45
CA HIS A 23 23.27 3.30 -4.18
C HIS A 23 23.90 2.39 -3.11
N VAL A 24 23.06 1.75 -2.30
CA VAL A 24 23.47 0.85 -1.22
C VAL A 24 22.79 -0.50 -1.40
N GLY A 25 23.59 -1.54 -1.64
CA GLY A 25 23.13 -2.93 -1.58
C GLY A 25 23.53 -3.58 -0.26
N ILE A 26 22.58 -4.23 0.42
CA ILE A 26 22.81 -5.00 1.66
C ILE A 26 22.51 -6.48 1.40
N GLY A 27 23.41 -7.36 1.84
CA GLY A 27 23.21 -8.82 1.75
C GLY A 27 23.74 -9.47 0.46
N GLY A 28 24.80 -8.94 -0.14
CA GLY A 28 25.39 -9.50 -1.37
C GLY A 28 24.84 -8.88 -2.67
N VAL A 29 24.04 -7.81 -2.56
CA VAL A 29 23.53 -7.09 -3.73
C VAL A 29 24.63 -6.17 -4.28
N GLU A 30 25.32 -6.62 -5.32
CA GLU A 30 26.45 -5.90 -5.91
C GLU A 30 26.05 -4.80 -6.90
N ASN A 31 24.83 -4.82 -7.45
CA ASN A 31 24.36 -3.78 -8.38
C ASN A 31 22.87 -3.46 -8.15
N PRO A 32 22.54 -2.76 -7.05
CA PRO A 32 21.16 -2.44 -6.71
C PRO A 32 20.53 -1.48 -7.75
N ALA A 33 19.36 -1.85 -8.28
CA ALA A 33 18.60 -1.00 -9.21
C ALA A 33 17.99 0.24 -8.51
N GLU A 34 17.64 0.09 -7.24
CA GLU A 34 17.13 1.17 -6.39
C GLU A 34 18.23 1.76 -5.50
N ARG A 35 17.99 2.95 -4.95
CA ARG A 35 18.97 3.61 -4.06
C ARG A 35 19.32 2.79 -2.83
N LEU A 36 18.40 1.95 -2.36
CA LEU A 36 18.61 1.00 -1.28
C LEU A 36 17.91 -0.32 -1.63
N VAL A 37 18.68 -1.40 -1.71
CA VAL A 37 18.15 -2.77 -1.86
C VAL A 37 18.70 -3.63 -0.73
N VAL A 38 17.82 -4.35 -0.06
CA VAL A 38 18.16 -5.23 1.06
C VAL A 38 17.67 -6.63 0.74
N ASP A 39 18.60 -7.58 0.61
CA ASP A 39 18.26 -9.00 0.57
C ASP A 39 18.15 -9.52 2.01
N GLY A 40 16.92 -9.51 2.54
CA GLY A 40 16.61 -9.94 3.90
C GLY A 40 15.58 -9.05 4.60
N THR A 41 15.53 -9.15 5.94
CA THR A 41 14.55 -8.43 6.75
C THR A 41 15.12 -7.11 7.29
N ILE A 42 14.31 -6.05 7.26
CA ILE A 42 14.62 -4.77 7.89
C ILE A 42 13.90 -4.67 9.24
N CYS A 43 14.64 -4.42 10.32
CA CYS A 43 14.07 -4.11 11.63
C CYS A 43 14.25 -2.61 11.92
N ALA A 44 13.14 -1.88 12.06
CA ALA A 44 13.12 -0.46 12.35
C ALA A 44 12.12 -0.14 13.46
N LYS A 45 12.40 0.89 14.27
CA LYS A 45 11.44 1.38 15.27
C LYS A 45 10.27 2.13 14.63
N GLU A 46 10.54 2.87 13.56
CA GLU A 46 9.55 3.65 12.81
C GLU A 46 10.02 3.76 11.35
N VAL A 47 9.08 3.69 10.41
CA VAL A 47 9.32 3.95 8.98
C VAL A 47 8.33 5.00 8.55
N ARG A 48 8.82 6.15 8.08
CA ARG A 48 8.00 7.19 7.47
C ARG A 48 8.15 7.13 5.97
N VAL A 49 7.08 6.75 5.29
CA VAL A 49 7.01 6.76 3.82
C VAL A 49 6.50 8.14 3.40
N SER A 50 7.35 8.94 2.75
CA SER A 50 6.93 10.21 2.17
C SER A 50 6.67 10.01 0.68
N LEU A 51 5.39 9.97 0.31
CA LEU A 51 4.96 9.92 -1.08
C LEU A 51 4.86 11.37 -1.57
N SER A 52 6.01 12.05 -1.69
CA SER A 52 6.09 13.45 -2.11
C SER A 52 5.43 13.63 -3.48
N GLY A 53 4.19 14.14 -3.50
CA GLY A 53 3.45 14.48 -4.72
C GLY A 53 2.48 13.41 -5.25
N ALA A 54 2.27 12.28 -4.54
CA ALA A 54 1.28 11.31 -4.99
C ALA A 54 -0.11 11.66 -4.41
N PRO A 55 -1.15 11.86 -5.25
CA PRO A 55 -2.55 12.00 -4.83
C PRO A 55 -3.14 10.64 -4.39
N CYS A 56 -2.32 9.76 -3.79
CA CYS A 56 -2.70 8.39 -3.51
C CYS A 56 -3.61 8.27 -2.28
N TRP A 57 -3.79 9.33 -1.49
CA TRP A 57 -4.67 9.27 -0.34
C TRP A 57 -6.14 9.22 -0.78
N PRO A 58 -6.92 8.24 -0.32
CA PRO A 58 -8.22 7.90 -0.90
C PRO A 58 -9.37 8.81 -0.48
N ASP A 59 -9.12 9.98 0.13
CA ASP A 59 -10.16 10.91 0.61
C ASP A 59 -11.25 11.24 -0.44
N TYR A 60 -10.91 11.14 -1.72
CA TYR A 60 -11.84 11.28 -2.84
C TYR A 60 -13.01 10.27 -2.82
N VAL A 61 -12.95 9.19 -2.04
CA VAL A 61 -14.05 8.22 -1.86
C VAL A 61 -15.28 8.87 -1.25
N PHE A 62 -15.11 10.00 -0.55
CA PHE A 62 -16.20 10.76 0.08
C PHE A 62 -16.76 11.89 -0.78
N GLU A 63 -16.21 12.11 -1.97
CA GLU A 63 -16.70 13.15 -2.89
C GLU A 63 -18.01 12.72 -3.56
N ASP A 64 -18.88 13.68 -3.87
CA ASP A 64 -20.24 13.43 -4.38
C ASP A 64 -20.24 12.70 -5.75
N ASP A 65 -19.16 12.80 -6.52
CA ASP A 65 -19.02 12.15 -7.82
C ASP A 65 -18.39 10.74 -7.73
N TYR A 66 -18.06 10.27 -6.52
CA TYR A 66 -17.49 8.95 -6.31
C TYR A 66 -18.51 7.85 -6.62
N LYS A 67 -18.22 7.06 -7.64
CA LYS A 67 -19.04 5.91 -8.03
C LYS A 67 -18.70 4.70 -7.18
N LEU A 68 -19.35 4.60 -6.02
CA LEU A 68 -19.34 3.39 -5.21
C LEU A 68 -19.97 2.24 -6.00
N LYS A 69 -19.30 1.08 -6.05
CA LYS A 69 -19.85 -0.12 -6.67
C LYS A 69 -21.05 -0.62 -5.86
N SER A 70 -22.03 -1.25 -6.50
CA SER A 70 -23.06 -1.94 -5.73
C SER A 70 -22.50 -3.20 -5.05
N LEU A 71 -23.12 -3.62 -3.94
CA LEU A 71 -22.74 -4.87 -3.26
C LEU A 71 -22.89 -6.10 -4.18
N SER A 72 -23.87 -6.09 -5.09
CA SER A 72 -24.05 -7.16 -6.08
C SER A 72 -22.86 -7.23 -7.05
N GLU A 73 -22.46 -6.09 -7.63
CA GLU A 73 -21.30 -6.05 -8.53
C GLU A 73 -19.99 -6.43 -7.82
N LEU A 74 -19.86 -6.04 -6.55
CA LEU A 74 -18.72 -6.40 -5.73
C LEU A 74 -18.68 -7.91 -5.45
N GLU A 75 -19.82 -8.51 -5.12
CA GLU A 75 -19.95 -9.95 -4.89
C GLU A 75 -19.58 -10.75 -6.15
N ASP A 76 -20.09 -10.35 -7.32
CA ASP A 76 -19.77 -10.98 -8.60
C ASP A 76 -18.28 -10.88 -8.92
N PHE A 77 -17.68 -9.71 -8.64
CA PHE A 77 -16.25 -9.53 -8.80
C PHE A 77 -15.44 -10.46 -7.91
N ILE A 78 -15.79 -10.56 -6.61
CA ILE A 78 -15.09 -11.42 -5.65
C ILE A 78 -15.24 -12.89 -6.02
N LYS A 79 -16.45 -13.32 -6.42
CA LYS A 79 -16.72 -14.69 -6.86
C LYS A 79 -15.84 -15.09 -8.04
N THR A 80 -15.69 -14.19 -9.01
CA THR A 80 -14.94 -14.40 -10.26
C THR A 80 -13.42 -14.30 -10.05
N ASN A 81 -12.95 -13.24 -9.41
CA ASN A 81 -11.53 -12.90 -9.36
C ASN A 81 -10.82 -13.38 -8.08
N LYS A 82 -11.56 -13.76 -7.04
CA LYS A 82 -11.02 -14.22 -5.73
C LYS A 82 -10.15 -13.19 -5.00
N HIS A 83 -10.21 -11.92 -5.39
CA HIS A 83 -9.59 -10.80 -4.68
C HIS A 83 -10.49 -9.56 -4.76
N LEU A 84 -10.17 -8.53 -3.97
CA LEU A 84 -10.91 -7.27 -4.00
C LEU A 84 -10.52 -6.43 -5.22
N PRO A 85 -11.47 -5.63 -5.78
CA PRO A 85 -11.16 -4.72 -6.87
C PRO A 85 -10.04 -3.74 -6.47
N GLY A 86 -8.99 -3.65 -7.28
CA GLY A 86 -7.86 -2.76 -7.05
C GLY A 86 -6.87 -3.26 -6.00
N ILE A 87 -7.01 -4.46 -5.45
CA ILE A 87 -5.97 -5.14 -4.67
C ILE A 87 -5.34 -6.21 -5.56
N PRO A 88 -3.99 -6.28 -5.68
CA PRO A 88 -3.34 -7.29 -6.48
C PRO A 88 -3.61 -8.70 -5.92
N ASN A 89 -3.60 -9.70 -6.80
CA ASN A 89 -3.78 -11.08 -6.37
C ASN A 89 -2.48 -11.66 -5.77
N ALA A 90 -2.58 -12.82 -5.13
CA ALA A 90 -1.44 -13.45 -4.46
C ALA A 90 -0.26 -13.77 -5.40
N GLN A 91 -0.53 -14.07 -6.68
CA GLN A 91 0.52 -14.37 -7.66
C GLN A 91 1.27 -13.10 -8.08
N GLU A 92 0.56 -11.99 -8.29
CA GLU A 92 1.16 -10.68 -8.57
C GLU A 92 2.05 -10.21 -7.42
N VAL A 93 1.58 -10.36 -6.18
CA VAL A 93 2.34 -10.04 -4.98
C VAL A 93 3.59 -10.91 -4.85
N ALA A 94 3.49 -12.20 -5.17
CA ALA A 94 4.63 -13.11 -5.12
C ALA A 94 5.71 -12.77 -6.18
N ASN A 95 5.29 -12.31 -7.36
CA ASN A 95 6.20 -12.04 -8.48
C ASN A 95 6.83 -10.65 -8.41
N ASN A 96 6.03 -9.63 -8.06
CA ASN A 96 6.42 -8.22 -8.17
C ASN A 96 6.65 -7.54 -6.82
N GLY A 97 6.35 -8.23 -5.72
CA GLY A 97 6.35 -7.63 -4.39
C GLY A 97 5.19 -6.65 -4.19
N VAL A 98 5.31 -5.81 -3.16
CA VAL A 98 4.29 -4.81 -2.81
C VAL A 98 4.97 -3.50 -2.44
N GLU A 99 4.53 -2.42 -3.07
CA GLU A 99 4.86 -1.08 -2.64
C GLU A 99 4.07 -0.74 -1.37
N LEU A 100 4.76 -0.60 -0.25
CA LEU A 100 4.13 -0.41 1.07
C LEU A 100 3.20 0.81 1.09
N GLY A 101 3.61 1.93 0.49
CA GLY A 101 2.81 3.16 0.45
C GLY A 101 1.52 2.99 -0.35
N ASP A 102 1.61 2.45 -1.57
CA ASP A 102 0.47 2.22 -2.46
C ASP A 102 -0.51 1.20 -1.87
N MET A 103 0.01 0.10 -1.30
CA MET A 103 -0.85 -0.90 -0.66
C MET A 103 -1.60 -0.35 0.55
N GLN A 104 -0.94 0.44 1.41
CA GLN A 104 -1.62 1.06 2.55
C GLN A 104 -2.72 2.02 2.07
N ALA A 105 -2.46 2.79 1.02
CA ALA A 105 -3.45 3.69 0.45
C ALA A 105 -4.64 2.93 -0.16
N ARG A 106 -4.40 1.84 -0.89
CA ARG A 106 -5.46 0.95 -1.42
C ARG A 106 -6.27 0.30 -0.31
N LEU A 107 -5.64 -0.12 0.78
CA LEU A 107 -6.34 -0.69 1.94
C LEU A 107 -7.23 0.37 2.61
N LEU A 108 -6.72 1.59 2.81
CA LEU A 108 -7.51 2.69 3.35
C LEU A 108 -8.73 2.98 2.48
N LYS A 109 -8.57 2.99 1.15
CA LYS A 109 -9.69 3.15 0.21
C LYS A 109 -10.80 2.12 0.46
N LYS A 110 -10.41 0.86 0.71
CA LYS A 110 -11.38 -0.21 0.99
C LYS A 110 -12.06 -0.02 2.34
N ILE A 111 -11.35 0.48 3.34
CA ILE A 111 -11.93 0.82 4.65
C ILE A 111 -12.99 1.92 4.50
N GLU A 112 -12.71 2.94 3.70
CA GLU A 112 -13.63 4.05 3.43
C GLU A 112 -14.88 3.56 2.66
N GLU A 113 -14.70 2.78 1.59
CA GLU A 113 -15.80 2.15 0.85
C GLU A 113 -16.66 1.25 1.77
N LEU A 114 -16.02 0.45 2.64
CA LEU A 114 -16.72 -0.38 3.63
C LEU A 114 -17.52 0.47 4.63
N THR A 115 -16.99 1.63 5.01
CA THR A 115 -17.70 2.56 5.90
C THR A 115 -18.96 3.09 5.23
N LEU A 116 -18.91 3.41 3.93
CA LEU A 116 -20.09 3.82 3.17
C LEU A 116 -21.15 2.70 3.11
N TYR A 117 -20.76 1.46 2.81
CA TYR A 117 -21.70 0.33 2.83
C TYR A 117 -22.32 0.10 4.21
N ILE A 118 -21.56 0.27 5.29
CA ILE A 118 -22.09 0.14 6.66
C ILE A 118 -23.12 1.22 6.98
N ILE A 119 -22.88 2.46 6.55
CA ILE A 119 -23.83 3.57 6.71
C ILE A 119 -25.13 3.28 5.94
N GLU A 120 -25.02 2.82 4.69
CA GLU A 120 -26.15 2.40 3.86
C GLU A 120 -26.97 1.29 4.54
N LEU A 121 -26.31 0.20 4.96
CA LEU A 121 -26.95 -0.92 5.67
C LEU A 121 -27.61 -0.48 6.98
N LYS A 122 -27.03 0.47 7.72
CA LYS A 122 -27.64 1.02 8.94
C LYS A 122 -28.92 1.78 8.61
N ASN A 123 -28.91 2.58 7.55
CA ASN A 123 -30.07 3.36 7.12
C ASN A 123 -31.21 2.43 6.69
N GLU A 124 -30.93 1.41 5.88
CA GLU A 124 -31.91 0.38 5.49
C GLU A 124 -32.51 -0.32 6.70
N ASN A 125 -31.68 -0.71 7.68
CA ASN A 125 -32.15 -1.34 8.92
C ASN A 125 -33.07 -0.43 9.73
N GLU A 126 -32.79 0.86 9.82
CA GLU A 126 -33.66 1.79 10.53
C GLU A 126 -34.99 2.00 9.80
N GLU A 127 -35.00 2.04 8.47
CA GLU A 127 -36.23 2.08 7.69
C GLU A 127 -37.08 0.81 7.88
N ILE A 128 -36.45 -0.37 7.84
CA ILE A 128 -37.13 -1.64 8.14
C ILE A 128 -37.74 -1.63 9.55
N LYS A 129 -36.99 -1.18 10.56
CA LYS A 129 -37.50 -1.07 11.95
C LYS A 129 -38.63 -0.07 12.10
N LYS A 130 -38.68 0.99 11.29
CA LYS A 130 -39.80 1.96 11.30
C LYS A 130 -41.06 1.34 10.71
N ILE A 131 -40.93 0.52 9.65
CA ILE A 131 -42.06 -0.18 9.04
C ILE A 131 -42.64 -1.18 10.04
N ILE A 132 -41.81 -2.02 10.66
CA ILE A 132 -42.25 -3.01 11.65
C ILE A 132 -42.92 -2.36 12.86
N ARG A 133 -42.45 -1.19 13.32
CA ARG A 133 -43.03 -0.47 14.47
C ARG A 133 -44.37 0.21 14.19
N LYS A 134 -44.78 0.30 12.91
CA LYS A 134 -46.06 0.90 12.52
C LYS A 134 -47.19 -0.12 12.39
N GLU A 135 -46.88 -1.42 12.41
CA GLU A 135 -47.83 -2.53 12.48
C GLU A 135 -48.08 -2.95 13.93
#